data_AF-A0A519NQG2-F1
#
_entry.id   AF-A0A519NQG2-F1
#
_cell.length_a   1.000
_cell.length_b   1.000
_cell.length_c   1.000
_cell.angle_alpha   90.00
_cell.angle_beta   90.00
_cell.angle_gamma   90.00
#
_symmetry.space_group_name_H-M   'P 1'
#
loop_
_entity.id
_entity.type
_entity.pdbx_description
1 polymer ?
#
loop_
_entity_poly.entity_id
_entity_poly.type
_entity_poly.pdbx_seq_one_letter_code
_entity_poly.pdbx_strand_id
1 'polypeptide(L)'
;QRAALNALKRARRAADKAGIPLSEWEGEFLDSVSERVQTHGRAFGDPELGAPGQALSAMQGRKLKEITKKANGEEPKRRWPRKADTKKPAE
;
A
#
# COMPACT_ATOMS: atom_id res chain seq x y z
N GLN A 1 -13.05 -6.47 -9.29
CA GLN A 1 -13.40 -5.04 -9.17
C GLN A 1 -13.83 -4.62 -7.76
N ARG A 2 -15.02 -5.02 -7.25
CA ARG A 2 -15.56 -4.56 -5.95
C ARG A 2 -14.60 -4.75 -4.76
N ALA A 3 -13.89 -5.87 -4.70
CA ALA A 3 -12.92 -6.15 -3.65
C ALA A 3 -11.78 -5.11 -3.60
N ALA A 4 -11.28 -4.66 -4.76
CA ALA A 4 -10.22 -3.64 -4.83
C ALA A 4 -10.73 -2.28 -4.37
N LEU A 5 -11.92 -1.87 -4.81
CA LEU A 5 -12.55 -0.62 -4.35
C LEU A 5 -12.80 -0.62 -2.84
N ASN A 6 -13.26 -1.75 -2.29
CA ASN A 6 -13.42 -1.89 -0.85
C ASN A 6 -12.09 -1.86 -0.09
N ALA A 7 -11.02 -2.41 -0.68
CA ALA A 7 -9.68 -2.35 -0.08
C ALA A 7 -9.12 -0.92 -0.05
N LEU A 8 -9.29 -0.14 -1.13
CA LEU A 8 -8.89 1.28 -1.20
C LEU A 8 -9.64 2.13 -0.17
N LYS A 9 -10.97 1.96 -0.09
CA LYS A 9 -11.81 2.63 0.92
C LYS A 9 -11.40 2.25 2.35
N ARG A 10 -11.06 0.99 2.60
CA ARG A 10 -10.58 0.54 3.92
C ARG A 10 -9.24 1.15 4.28
N ALA A 11 -8.30 1.25 3.34
CA ALA A 11 -7.01 1.87 3.60
C ALA A 11 -7.16 3.36 3.97
N ARG A 12 -8.01 4.10 3.25
CA ARG A 12 -8.33 5.50 3.59
C ARG A 12 -8.92 5.62 4.99
N ARG A 13 -9.96 4.84 5.28
CA ARG A 13 -10.61 4.81 6.61
C ARG A 13 -9.66 4.38 7.73
N ALA A 14 -8.74 3.46 7.46
CA ALA A 14 -7.76 3.04 8.46
C ALA A 14 -6.81 4.18 8.80
N ALA A 15 -6.32 4.92 7.80
CA ALA A 15 -5.47 6.08 8.01
C ALA A 15 -6.21 7.19 8.77
N ASP A 16 -7.44 7.50 8.36
CA ASP A 16 -8.30 8.50 9.03
C ASP A 16 -8.56 8.10 10.50
N LYS A 17 -8.90 6.82 10.75
CA LYS A 17 -9.18 6.30 12.11
C LYS A 17 -7.93 6.33 13.00
N ALA A 18 -6.76 6.09 12.43
CA ALA A 18 -5.50 6.13 13.16
C ALA A 18 -4.98 7.56 13.39
N GLY A 19 -5.63 8.57 12.80
CA GLY A 19 -5.16 9.96 12.84
C GLY A 19 -3.85 10.17 12.09
N ILE A 20 -3.49 9.25 11.19
CA ILE A 20 -2.24 9.33 10.41
C ILE A 20 -2.57 10.03 9.09
N PRO A 21 -2.06 11.25 8.84
CA PRO A 21 -2.29 11.90 7.57
C PRO A 21 -1.64 11.07 6.47
N LEU A 22 -2.45 10.72 5.47
CA LEU A 22 -1.91 10.25 4.19
C LEU A 22 -1.06 11.37 3.60
N SER A 23 0.09 11.03 3.02
CA SER A 23 0.77 12.04 2.20
C SER A 23 -0.10 12.41 1.01
N GLU A 24 0.10 13.60 0.46
CA GLU A 24 -0.57 14.07 -0.77
C GLU A 24 -0.55 12.99 -1.85
N TRP A 25 0.64 12.45 -2.14
CA TRP A 25 0.82 11.35 -3.08
C TRP A 25 0.08 10.05 -2.69
N GLU A 26 -0.03 9.70 -1.41
CA GLU A 26 -0.79 8.52 -0.96
C GLU A 26 -2.30 8.73 -1.14
N GLY A 27 -2.80 9.95 -0.96
CA GLY A 27 -4.18 10.33 -1.26
C GLY A 27 -4.47 10.24 -2.75
N GLU A 28 -3.67 10.92 -3.57
CA GLU A 28 -3.78 10.90 -5.04
C GLU A 28 -3.67 9.47 -5.60
N PHE A 29 -2.79 8.65 -5.05
CA PHE A 29 -2.67 7.24 -5.43
C PHE A 29 -3.98 6.48 -5.21
N LEU A 30 -4.61 6.62 -4.03
CA LEU A 30 -5.87 5.94 -3.73
C LEU A 30 -7.00 6.40 -4.64
N ASP A 31 -7.06 7.69 -4.95
CA ASP A 31 -8.11 8.28 -5.78
C ASP A 31 -7.94 7.88 -7.25
N SER A 32 -6.73 8.03 -7.81
CA SER A 32 -6.40 7.63 -9.18
C SER A 32 -6.61 6.13 -9.44
N VAL A 33 -6.20 5.28 -8.50
CA VAL A 33 -6.41 3.82 -8.60
C VAL A 33 -7.89 3.48 -8.49
N SER A 34 -8.64 4.17 -7.63
CA SER A 34 -10.09 3.96 -7.48
C SER A 34 -10.85 4.32 -8.75
N GLU A 35 -10.51 5.45 -9.38
CA GLU A 35 -11.12 5.89 -10.64
C GLU A 35 -10.86 4.86 -11.74
N ARG A 36 -9.61 4.42 -11.91
CA ARG A 36 -9.27 3.46 -12.97
C ARG A 36 -9.95 2.10 -12.79
N VAL A 37 -10.07 1.62 -11.55
CA VAL A 37 -10.81 0.36 -11.27
C VAL A 37 -12.30 0.51 -11.55
N GLN A 38 -12.88 1.70 -11.31
CA GLN A 38 -14.28 1.97 -11.66
C GLN A 38 -14.48 1.98 -13.18
N THR A 39 -13.64 2.71 -13.91
CA THR A 39 -13.76 2.88 -15.36
C THR A 39 -13.41 1.61 -16.16
N HIS A 40 -12.35 0.90 -15.78
CA HIS A 40 -11.80 -0.20 -16.58
C HIS A 40 -11.90 -1.58 -15.91
N GLY A 41 -12.44 -1.66 -14.69
CA GLY A 41 -12.47 -2.90 -13.91
C GLY A 41 -11.13 -3.27 -13.24
N ARG A 42 -10.03 -2.61 -13.64
CA ARG A 42 -8.64 -2.83 -13.20
C ARG A 42 -7.86 -1.51 -13.17
N ALA A 43 -6.91 -1.41 -12.25
CA ALA A 43 -6.04 -0.24 -12.05
C ALA A 43 -4.80 -0.22 -12.96
N PHE A 44 -4.64 -1.24 -13.80
CA PHE A 44 -3.49 -1.42 -14.68
C PHE A 44 -3.96 -1.99 -16.02
N GLY A 45 -3.29 -1.60 -17.11
CA GLY A 45 -3.67 -2.03 -18.46
C GLY A 45 -3.09 -3.39 -18.85
N ASP A 46 -1.90 -3.71 -18.36
CA ASP A 46 -1.12 -4.89 -18.76
C ASP A 46 -1.39 -6.11 -17.87
N PRO A 47 -2.04 -7.18 -18.38
CA PRO A 47 -2.32 -8.39 -17.63
C PRO A 47 -1.11 -9.04 -16.95
N GLU A 48 0.12 -8.80 -17.40
CA GLU A 48 1.33 -9.39 -16.79
C GLU A 48 1.77 -8.67 -15.50
N LEU A 49 1.29 -7.45 -15.27
CA LEU A 49 1.60 -6.67 -14.06
C LEU A 49 0.75 -7.06 -12.86
N GLY A 50 -0.15 -8.04 -13.02
CA GLY A 50 -1.00 -8.61 -11.98
C GLY A 50 -1.43 -10.05 -12.31
N ALA A 51 -2.10 -10.73 -11.40
CA ALA A 51 -2.65 -12.05 -11.73
C ALA A 51 -3.92 -11.90 -12.59
N PRO A 52 -4.26 -12.88 -13.46
CA PRO A 52 -5.53 -12.91 -14.15
C PRO A 52 -6.70 -12.72 -13.18
N GLY A 53 -7.55 -11.71 -13.43
CA GLY A 53 -8.69 -11.36 -12.58
C GLY A 53 -8.40 -10.46 -11.37
N GLN A 54 -7.13 -10.09 -11.11
CA GLN A 54 -6.81 -9.06 -10.13
C GLN A 54 -7.07 -7.66 -10.70
N ALA A 55 -7.68 -6.80 -9.88
CA ALA A 55 -7.93 -5.41 -10.24
C ALA A 55 -6.77 -4.48 -9.86
N LEU A 56 -5.77 -4.95 -9.13
CA LEU A 56 -4.57 -4.17 -8.76
C LEU A 56 -3.33 -4.89 -9.27
N SER A 57 -2.34 -4.12 -9.73
CA SER A 57 -1.01 -4.64 -10.02
C SER A 57 -0.32 -5.10 -8.74
N ALA A 58 0.66 -6.00 -8.86
CA ALA A 58 1.51 -6.42 -7.75
C ALA A 58 2.14 -5.23 -7.00
N MET A 59 2.58 -4.18 -7.70
CA MET A 59 3.16 -2.98 -7.07
C MET A 59 2.11 -2.10 -6.39
N GLN A 60 0.95 -1.91 -7.02
CA GLN A 60 -0.16 -1.17 -6.42
C GLN A 60 -0.67 -1.86 -5.15
N GLY A 61 -0.76 -3.20 -5.17
CA GLY A 61 -1.10 -4.00 -4.00
C GLY A 61 -0.05 -3.90 -2.88
N ARG A 62 1.24 -3.81 -3.21
CA ARG A 62 2.30 -3.56 -2.23
C ARG A 62 2.14 -2.17 -1.58
N LYS A 63 1.94 -1.12 -2.39
CA LYS A 63 1.77 0.23 -1.87
C LYS A 63 0.52 0.37 -1.00
N LEU A 64 -0.59 -0.26 -1.39
CA LEU A 64 -1.81 -0.30 -0.57
C LEU A 64 -1.57 -0.96 0.80
N LYS A 65 -0.79 -2.04 0.83
CA LYS A 65 -0.39 -2.69 2.09
C LYS A 65 0.51 -1.82 2.94
N GLU A 66 1.42 -1.06 2.34
CA GLU A 66 2.26 -0.09 3.07
C GLU A 66 1.41 1.01 3.71
N ILE A 67 0.46 1.60 2.96
CA ILE A 67 -0.47 2.61 3.50
C ILE A 67 -1.26 2.02 4.67
N THR A 68 -1.77 0.79 4.52
CA THR A 68 -2.54 0.11 5.58
C THR A 68 -1.68 -0.21 6.81
N LYS A 69 -0.44 -0.65 6.63
CA LYS A 69 0.50 -0.92 7.73
C LYS A 69 0.87 0.34 8.47
N LYS A 70 1.22 1.40 7.73
CA LYS A 70 1.48 2.72 8.27
C LYS A 70 0.28 3.20 9.09
N ALA A 71 -0.93 3.07 8.54
CA ALA A 71 -2.17 3.39 9.25
C ALA A 71 -2.36 2.57 10.54
N ASN A 72 -1.95 1.29 10.56
CA ASN A 72 -2.02 0.47 11.77
C ASN A 72 -0.89 0.73 12.78
N GLY A 73 -0.01 1.71 12.53
CA GLY A 73 1.16 1.97 13.37
C GLY A 73 2.28 0.94 13.21
N GLU A 74 2.21 0.04 12.22
CA GLU A 74 3.33 -0.80 11.84
C GLU A 74 4.28 0.01 10.95
N GLU A 75 5.46 0.35 11.49
CA GLU A 75 6.53 0.91 10.67
C GLU A 75 6.90 -0.04 9.51
N PRO A 76 7.23 0.50 8.33
CA PRO A 76 7.64 -0.32 7.20
C PRO A 76 8.89 -1.10 7.61
N LYS A 77 8.72 -2.41 7.88
CA LYS A 77 9.83 -3.34 8.12
C LYS A 77 10.76 -3.27 6.92
N ARG A 78 11.87 -2.52 7.06
CA ARG A 78 12.97 -2.50 6.10
C ARG A 78 13.39 -3.95 5.90
N ARG A 79 13.18 -4.48 4.69
CA ARG A 79 13.40 -5.89 4.35
C ARG A 79 14.88 -6.31 4.33
N TRP A 80 15.80 -5.43 4.70
CA TRP A 80 17.16 -5.81 5.01
C TRP A 80 17.40 -5.72 6.53
N PRO A 81 17.79 -6.82 7.19
CA PRO A 81 18.47 -6.68 8.45
C PRO A 81 19.76 -5.91 8.15
N ARG A 82 19.86 -4.65 8.60
CA ARG A 82 21.18 -4.08 8.83
C ARG A 82 21.86 -5.04 9.78
N LYS A 83 22.94 -5.69 9.33
CA LYS A 83 23.81 -6.46 10.22
C LYS A 83 24.11 -5.52 11.38
N ALA A 84 23.58 -5.84 12.56
CA ALA A 84 23.86 -5.06 13.74
C ALA A 84 25.37 -5.15 13.96
N ASP A 85 26.05 -4.03 13.82
CA ASP A 85 27.44 -3.86 14.18
C ASP A 85 27.59 -4.23 15.66
N THR A 86 27.94 -5.48 15.94
CA THR A 86 28.36 -5.91 17.27
C THR A 86 29.76 -5.37 17.51
N LYS A 87 29.87 -4.05 17.73
CA LYS A 87 30.99 -3.46 18.47
C LYS A 87 30.51 -3.32 19.92
N LYS A 88 30.89 -4.29 20.75
CA LYS A 88 30.96 -4.09 22.20
C LYS A 88 32.28 -3.38 22.50
N PRO A 89 32.29 -2.18 23.10
CA PRO A 89 33.42 -1.70 23.89
C PRO A 89 33.24 -2.06 25.39
N ALA A 90 34.34 -1.96 26.14
CA ALA A 90 34.53 -2.22 27.58
C ALA A 90 34.77 -3.71 27.93
N GLU A 91 35.81 -4.10 28.65
CA GLU A 91 36.77 -3.41 29.54
C GLU A 91 38.08 -4.19 29.58
#